data_AF-A0A7W9NMP0-F1
#
_entry.id   AF-A0A7W9NMP0-F1
#
_cell.length_a   1.000
_cell.length_b   1.000
_cell.length_c   1.000
_cell.angle_alpha   90.00
_cell.angle_beta   90.00
_cell.angle_gamma   90.00
#
_symmetry.space_group_name_H-M   'P 1'
#
loop_
_entity.id
_entity.type
_entity.pdbx_description
1 polymer ?
#
loop_
_entity_poly.entity_id
_entity_poly.type
_entity_poly.pdbx_seq_one_letter_code
_entity_poly.pdbx_strand_id
1 'polypeptide(L)'
;MVAITRSILLAGVLLSVAACASPPHQTETATQLVSAPVCPDALPSHPAAGPASPMVPGTPAAAVVCHYGPQQPNLIKSAQVSDVKGLQSALNSADTAPPPRGVMCPMDDGRTDLVIFAYADGGPVDVTVKPTGCATATNGTAKAYRLTGAVLNKL
;
A
#
# COMPACT_ATOMS: atom_id res chain seq x y z
N MET A 1 20.45 -78.89 35.92
CA MET A 1 20.69 -77.90 34.85
C MET A 1 20.66 -76.53 35.52
N VAL A 2 21.74 -75.74 35.58
CA VAL A 2 22.46 -75.04 34.48
C VAL A 2 21.63 -73.85 33.96
N ALA A 3 22.12 -72.61 33.78
CA ALA A 3 23.26 -71.84 34.33
C ALA A 3 23.15 -70.36 33.81
N ILE A 4 24.15 -69.49 34.08
CA ILE A 4 24.69 -68.40 33.20
C ILE A 4 23.70 -67.36 32.59
N THR A 5 23.83 -66.03 32.70
CA THR A 5 24.66 -65.05 33.48
C THR A 5 23.80 -63.75 33.62
N ARG A 6 24.15 -62.44 33.49
CA ARG A 6 25.38 -61.65 33.17
C ARG A 6 25.23 -60.17 33.58
N SER A 7 26.35 -59.48 33.80
CA SER A 7 26.44 -58.03 34.03
C SER A 7 26.39 -57.21 32.73
N ILE A 8 26.06 -55.91 32.83
CA ILE A 8 26.60 -54.82 32.00
C ILE A 8 26.64 -53.53 32.84
N LEU A 9 27.80 -52.86 32.83
CA LEU A 9 27.98 -51.47 33.26
C LEU A 9 27.90 -50.57 32.02
N LEU A 10 27.33 -49.37 32.13
CA LEU A 10 27.51 -48.31 31.14
C LEU A 10 27.74 -46.98 31.86
N ALA A 11 28.80 -46.28 31.45
CA ALA A 11 29.29 -45.09 32.14
C ALA A 11 28.61 -43.82 31.62
N GLY A 12 28.44 -42.83 32.50
CA GLY A 12 28.00 -41.49 32.11
C GLY A 12 29.15 -40.68 31.48
N VAL A 13 28.85 -39.97 30.39
CA VAL A 13 29.73 -38.95 29.81
C VAL A 13 28.89 -37.69 29.58
N LEU A 14 29.08 -36.68 30.43
CA LEU A 14 28.43 -35.38 30.29
C LEU A 14 29.32 -34.47 29.44
N LEU A 15 28.98 -34.30 28.16
CA LEU A 15 29.63 -33.33 27.29
C LEU A 15 29.10 -31.92 27.57
N SER A 16 29.84 -31.14 28.35
CA SER A 16 29.59 -29.70 28.53
C SER A 16 29.99 -28.93 27.27
N VAL A 17 29.00 -28.55 26.45
CA VAL A 17 29.23 -27.75 25.23
C VAL A 17 29.22 -26.27 25.59
N ALA A 18 30.39 -25.63 25.59
CA ALA A 18 30.52 -24.19 25.79
C ALA A 18 30.06 -23.43 24.54
N ALA A 19 28.77 -23.09 24.47
CA ALA A 19 28.22 -22.32 23.36
C ALA A 19 28.69 -20.86 23.39
N CYS A 20 29.50 -20.46 22.41
CA CYS A 20 29.90 -19.07 22.23
C CYS A 20 28.70 -18.23 21.79
N ALA A 21 28.07 -17.54 22.74
CA ALA A 21 26.97 -16.62 22.48
C ALA A 21 27.49 -15.32 21.83
N SER A 22 27.51 -15.29 20.50
CA SER A 22 27.72 -14.04 19.75
C SER A 22 26.66 -13.01 20.16
N PRO A 23 27.03 -11.73 20.40
CA PRO A 23 26.04 -10.70 20.66
C PRO A 23 25.13 -10.53 19.44
N PRO A 24 23.83 -10.26 19.63
CA PRO A 24 22.92 -10.03 18.52
C PRO A 24 23.40 -8.80 17.75
N HIS A 25 23.75 -8.99 16.47
CA HIS A 25 23.84 -7.88 15.54
C HIS A 25 22.46 -7.22 15.47
N GLN A 26 22.35 -6.03 16.05
CA GLN A 26 21.20 -5.17 15.78
C GLN A 26 21.37 -4.69 14.35
N THR A 27 20.73 -5.39 13.41
CA THR A 27 20.55 -4.91 12.05
C THR A 27 19.62 -3.70 12.14
N GLU A 28 20.22 -2.54 12.39
CA GLU A 28 19.55 -1.26 12.40
C GLU A 28 19.12 -0.97 10.97
N THR A 29 17.88 -1.38 10.66
CA THR A 29 17.30 -1.27 9.32
C THR A 29 17.19 0.20 8.97
N ALA A 30 18.20 0.71 8.26
CA ALA A 30 18.27 2.09 7.81
C ALA A 30 17.00 2.43 7.03
N THR A 31 16.11 3.20 7.63
CA THR A 31 14.83 3.59 7.03
C THR A 31 15.13 4.52 5.85
N GLN A 32 15.18 3.93 4.65
CA GLN A 32 15.43 4.64 3.41
C GLN A 32 14.35 5.71 3.21
N LEU A 33 14.73 6.98 3.37
CA LEU A 33 13.81 8.12 3.30
C LEU A 33 13.35 8.34 1.86
N VAL A 34 12.20 7.76 1.52
CA VAL A 34 11.53 7.98 0.25
C VAL A 34 10.93 9.39 0.24
N SER A 35 11.40 10.25 -0.65
CA SER A 35 10.80 11.57 -0.87
C SER A 35 9.39 11.42 -1.43
N ALA A 36 8.44 12.20 -0.90
CA ALA A 36 7.10 12.29 -1.49
C ALA A 36 7.19 12.74 -2.97
N PRO A 37 6.36 12.19 -3.89
CA PRO A 37 6.37 12.61 -5.28
C PRO A 37 6.03 14.08 -5.47
N VAL A 38 6.44 14.64 -6.60
CA VAL A 38 6.02 15.96 -7.06
C VAL A 38 4.81 15.79 -7.97
N CYS A 39 3.76 16.58 -7.74
CA CYS A 39 2.59 16.63 -8.61
C CYS A 39 2.95 17.29 -9.96
N PRO A 40 2.55 16.72 -11.11
CA PRO A 40 2.66 17.41 -12.39
C PRO A 40 1.70 18.62 -12.44
N ASP A 41 2.07 19.66 -13.19
CA ASP A 41 1.27 20.89 -13.31
C ASP A 41 -0.10 20.68 -13.98
N ALA A 42 -0.24 19.58 -14.74
CA ALA A 42 -1.48 19.14 -15.36
C ALA A 42 -1.68 17.63 -15.19
N LEU A 43 -2.94 17.21 -15.06
CA LEU A 43 -3.31 15.80 -14.91
C LEU A 43 -2.83 14.99 -16.14
N PRO A 44 -2.08 13.88 -15.95
CA PRO A 44 -1.70 13.00 -17.04
C PRO A 44 -2.93 12.45 -17.77
N SER A 45 -2.98 12.58 -19.09
CA SER A 45 -4.07 12.03 -19.92
C SER A 45 -4.09 10.50 -19.94
N HIS A 46 -2.93 9.89 -19.72
CA HIS A 46 -2.71 8.45 -19.67
C HIS A 46 -1.70 8.13 -18.53
N PRO A 47 -2.13 8.11 -17.25
CA PRO A 47 -1.26 7.67 -16.16
C PRO A 47 -0.86 6.20 -16.32
N ALA A 48 0.26 5.81 -15.72
CA ALA A 48 0.76 4.44 -15.85
C ALA A 48 -0.19 3.43 -15.19
N ALA A 49 -0.55 2.38 -15.92
CA ALA A 49 -1.52 1.40 -15.45
C ALA A 49 -0.93 0.51 -14.33
N GLY A 50 -1.50 0.61 -13.13
CA GLY A 50 -1.16 -0.22 -11.97
C GLY A 50 -1.73 -1.65 -12.05
N PRO A 51 -1.48 -2.48 -11.02
CA PRO A 51 -1.97 -3.86 -10.98
C PRO A 51 -3.49 -3.95 -10.86
N ALA A 52 -4.06 -5.06 -11.31
CA ALA A 52 -5.52 -5.31 -11.26
C ALA A 52 -6.05 -5.55 -9.84
N SER A 53 -5.24 -6.11 -8.94
CA SER A 53 -5.55 -6.27 -7.52
C SER A 53 -4.26 -6.50 -6.70
N PRO A 54 -4.12 -5.90 -5.51
CA PRO A 54 -4.94 -4.80 -4.98
C PRO A 54 -4.70 -3.50 -5.77
N MET A 55 -5.52 -2.46 -5.59
CA MET A 55 -5.38 -1.19 -6.33
C MET A 55 -4.05 -0.48 -6.01
N VAL A 56 -3.64 -0.51 -4.74
CA VAL A 56 -2.37 0.05 -4.26
C VAL A 56 -1.54 -1.09 -3.63
N PRO A 57 -0.58 -1.68 -4.37
CA PRO A 57 0.18 -2.86 -3.95
C PRO A 57 1.18 -2.57 -2.82
N GLY A 58 1.77 -3.64 -2.28
CA GLY A 58 2.93 -3.59 -1.39
C GLY A 58 2.72 -2.75 -0.13
N THR A 59 3.77 -2.01 0.25
CA THR A 59 3.76 -1.03 1.36
C THR A 59 4.32 0.29 0.83
N PRO A 60 3.48 1.25 0.41
CA PRO A 60 3.95 2.56 0.00
C PRO A 60 4.54 3.32 1.19
N ALA A 61 5.70 3.95 0.97
CA ALA A 61 6.47 4.66 1.98
C ALA A 61 6.06 6.13 2.11
N ALA A 62 5.62 6.75 1.02
CA ALA A 62 5.11 8.11 0.97
C ALA A 62 3.97 8.20 -0.04
N ALA A 63 3.11 9.22 0.08
CA ALA A 63 2.17 9.58 -0.97
C ALA A 63 1.88 11.08 -0.98
N VAL A 64 1.50 11.60 -2.14
CA VAL A 64 1.03 12.98 -2.34
C VAL A 64 -0.33 12.96 -3.01
N VAL A 65 -1.22 13.89 -2.64
CA VAL A 65 -2.49 14.17 -3.31
C VAL A 65 -2.31 15.44 -4.13
N CYS A 66 -2.73 15.38 -5.40
CA CYS A 66 -2.64 16.46 -6.37
C CYS A 66 -4.06 16.77 -6.84
N HIS A 67 -4.58 17.96 -6.55
CA HIS A 67 -5.98 18.31 -6.84
C HIS A 67 -6.07 19.15 -8.12
N TYR A 68 -6.90 18.75 -9.08
CA TYR A 68 -7.00 19.38 -10.40
C TYR A 68 -8.37 20.04 -10.65
N GLY A 69 -8.35 21.10 -11.46
CA GLY A 69 -9.55 21.86 -11.84
C GLY A 69 -10.46 21.15 -12.86
N PRO A 70 -11.76 21.52 -12.91
CA PRO A 70 -12.75 20.84 -13.74
C PRO A 70 -12.82 21.33 -15.20
N GLN A 71 -12.41 22.57 -15.48
CA GLN A 71 -12.46 23.17 -16.83
C GLN A 71 -11.13 23.03 -17.59
N GLN A 72 -10.03 23.12 -16.85
CA GLN A 72 -8.69 22.74 -17.28
C GLN A 72 -8.10 21.94 -16.12
N PRO A 73 -7.59 20.72 -16.36
CA PRO A 73 -7.08 19.86 -15.29
C PRO A 73 -5.66 20.28 -14.91
N ASN A 74 -5.49 21.55 -14.55
CA ASN A 74 -4.27 22.14 -14.01
C ASN A 74 -4.27 21.97 -12.49
N LEU A 75 -3.09 21.86 -11.89
CA LEU A 75 -2.91 21.67 -10.45
C LEU A 75 -3.37 22.91 -9.67
N ILE A 76 -4.34 22.72 -8.75
CA ILE A 76 -4.86 23.78 -7.86
C ILE A 76 -4.07 23.83 -6.55
N LYS A 77 -3.85 22.65 -5.94
CA LYS A 77 -3.10 22.47 -4.69
C LYS A 77 -2.55 21.04 -4.62
N SER A 78 -1.57 20.82 -3.77
CA SER A 78 -1.09 19.49 -3.40
C SER A 78 -0.89 19.37 -1.88
N ALA A 79 -0.92 18.13 -1.38
CA ALA A 79 -0.71 17.83 0.03
C ALA A 79 -0.02 16.47 0.20
N GLN A 80 0.91 16.34 1.15
CA GLN A 80 1.45 15.03 1.53
C GLN A 80 0.41 14.25 2.36
N VAL A 81 0.24 12.96 2.08
CA VAL A 81 -0.67 12.09 2.82
C VAL A 81 -0.02 11.73 4.16
N SER A 82 -0.60 12.19 5.27
CA SER A 82 -0.10 11.90 6.62
C SER A 82 -0.31 10.45 7.07
N ASP A 83 -1.37 9.79 6.57
CA ASP A 83 -1.71 8.39 6.84
C ASP A 83 -1.74 7.58 5.53
N VAL A 84 -0.55 7.40 4.94
CA VAL A 84 -0.35 6.69 3.66
C VAL A 84 -0.94 5.27 3.73
N LYS A 85 -0.69 4.56 4.84
CA LYS A 85 -1.14 3.18 5.06
C LYS A 85 -2.66 3.09 5.23
N GLY A 86 -3.29 4.02 5.94
CA GLY A 86 -4.73 4.07 6.06
C GLY A 86 -5.44 4.45 4.77
N LEU A 87 -4.86 5.34 3.95
CA LEU A 87 -5.38 5.64 2.60
C LEU A 87 -5.23 4.44 1.67
N GLN A 88 -4.07 3.78 1.65
CA GLN A 88 -3.84 2.53 0.92
C GLN A 88 -4.88 1.46 1.30
N SER A 89 -5.05 1.21 2.61
CA SER A 89 -6.01 0.25 3.14
C SER A 89 -7.44 0.59 2.73
N ALA A 90 -7.85 1.85 2.87
CA ALA A 90 -9.18 2.32 2.51
C ALA A 90 -9.48 2.12 1.00
N LEU A 91 -8.56 2.52 0.12
CA LEU A 91 -8.68 2.30 -1.34
C LEU A 91 -8.75 0.81 -1.70
N ASN A 92 -7.93 -0.03 -1.07
CA ASN A 92 -7.93 -1.48 -1.30
C ASN A 92 -9.16 -2.20 -0.72
N SER A 93 -9.87 -1.57 0.23
CA SER A 93 -11.12 -2.07 0.82
C SER A 93 -12.40 -1.55 0.16
N ALA A 94 -12.28 -0.63 -0.80
CA ALA A 94 -13.42 0.05 -1.43
C ALA A 94 -14.24 -0.88 -2.34
N ASP A 95 -15.51 -0.52 -2.58
CA ASP A 95 -16.44 -1.31 -3.38
C ASP A 95 -15.99 -1.37 -4.85
N THR A 96 -15.58 -2.55 -5.32
CA THR A 96 -15.17 -2.80 -6.71
C THR A 96 -16.35 -3.22 -7.60
N ALA A 97 -17.55 -3.44 -7.04
CA ALA A 97 -18.72 -3.75 -7.84
C ALA A 97 -19.14 -2.51 -8.66
N PRO A 98 -19.24 -2.62 -9.99
CA PRO A 98 -19.67 -1.49 -10.81
C PRO A 98 -21.10 -1.07 -10.43
N PRO A 99 -21.42 0.23 -10.46
CA PRO A 99 -22.76 0.71 -10.16
C PRO A 99 -23.78 0.10 -11.14
N PRO A 100 -25.03 -0.17 -10.69
CA PRO A 100 -26.09 -0.66 -11.55
C PRO A 100 -26.26 0.17 -12.84
N ARG A 101 -26.64 -0.50 -13.94
CA ARG A 101 -26.89 0.18 -15.22
C ARG A 101 -27.95 1.26 -15.04
N GLY A 102 -27.69 2.45 -15.57
CA GLY A 102 -28.59 3.61 -15.46
C GLY A 102 -28.39 4.46 -14.20
N VAL A 103 -27.43 4.14 -13.32
CA VAL A 103 -27.00 5.08 -12.27
C VAL A 103 -26.43 6.34 -12.92
N MET A 104 -27.10 7.48 -12.68
CA MET A 104 -26.53 8.80 -12.90
C MET A 104 -25.69 9.20 -11.68
N CYS A 105 -24.64 10.00 -11.93
CA CYS A 105 -23.77 10.56 -10.89
C CYS A 105 -24.07 12.07 -10.71
N PRO A 106 -25.18 12.45 -10.05
CA PRO A 106 -25.48 13.86 -9.80
C PRO A 106 -24.39 14.46 -8.91
N MET A 107 -24.14 15.77 -9.08
CA MET A 107 -23.07 16.48 -8.38
C MET A 107 -21.63 16.01 -8.70
N ASP A 108 -21.35 15.41 -9.87
CA ASP A 108 -19.97 15.41 -10.40
C ASP A 108 -19.62 16.86 -10.78
N ASP A 109 -18.72 17.48 -10.02
CA ASP A 109 -18.28 18.86 -10.21
C ASP A 109 -17.06 18.98 -11.14
N GLY A 110 -16.66 17.86 -11.76
CA GLY A 110 -15.53 17.74 -12.67
C GLY A 110 -14.16 17.69 -11.99
N ARG A 111 -14.08 17.89 -10.66
CA ARG A 111 -12.80 17.81 -9.94
C ARG A 111 -12.23 16.40 -9.99
N THR A 112 -10.90 16.34 -10.06
CA THR A 112 -10.16 15.09 -10.08
C THR A 112 -8.93 15.25 -9.19
N ASP A 113 -8.69 14.28 -8.33
CA ASP A 113 -7.48 14.18 -7.52
C ASP A 113 -6.60 13.06 -8.10
N LEU A 114 -5.28 13.25 -8.11
CA LEU A 114 -4.31 12.18 -8.37
C LEU A 114 -3.57 11.90 -7.07
N VAL A 115 -3.67 10.69 -6.56
CA VAL A 115 -2.82 10.21 -5.46
C VAL A 115 -1.65 9.47 -6.07
N ILE A 116 -0.43 9.96 -5.87
CA ILE A 116 0.80 9.30 -6.33
C ILE A 116 1.44 8.62 -5.12
N PHE A 117 1.45 7.28 -5.12
CA PHE A 117 2.11 6.48 -4.08
C PHE A 117 3.56 6.18 -4.46
N ALA A 118 4.49 6.46 -3.56
CA ALA A 118 5.91 6.15 -3.71
C ALA A 118 6.32 4.96 -2.83
N TYR A 119 7.30 4.20 -3.31
CA TYR A 119 7.83 2.99 -2.69
C TYR A 119 9.34 3.14 -2.46
N ALA A 120 9.91 2.36 -1.55
CA ALA A 120 11.37 2.29 -1.40
C ALA A 120 12.03 1.60 -2.59
N ASP A 121 11.36 0.56 -3.11
CA ASP A 121 11.75 -0.22 -4.27
C ASP A 121 10.66 -0.16 -5.34
N GLY A 122 11.03 0.12 -6.59
CA GLY A 122 10.13 0.12 -7.74
C GLY A 122 9.60 1.50 -8.16
N GLY A 123 8.66 1.50 -9.11
CA GLY A 123 8.02 2.71 -9.62
C GLY A 123 6.84 3.18 -8.76
N PRO A 124 6.38 4.42 -8.92
CA PRO A 124 5.18 4.91 -8.24
C PRO A 124 3.91 4.22 -8.76
N VAL A 125 2.84 4.29 -7.97
CA VAL A 125 1.49 3.89 -8.39
C VAL A 125 0.56 5.09 -8.34
N ASP A 126 0.03 5.46 -9.50
CA ASP A 126 -0.94 6.51 -9.68
C ASP A 126 -2.36 6.00 -9.39
N VAL A 127 -3.13 6.74 -8.59
CA VAL A 127 -4.57 6.51 -8.40
C VAL A 127 -5.33 7.80 -8.68
N THR A 128 -6.06 7.83 -9.79
CA THR A 128 -7.01 8.89 -10.11
C THR A 128 -8.28 8.69 -9.29
N VAL A 129 -8.68 9.72 -8.54
CA VAL A 129 -9.90 9.78 -7.75
C VAL A 129 -10.80 10.90 -8.27
N LYS A 130 -12.09 10.60 -8.47
CA LYS A 130 -13.16 11.60 -8.55
C LYS A 130 -13.84 11.63 -7.18
N PRO A 131 -13.68 12.71 -6.38
CA PRO A 131 -14.23 12.76 -5.02
C PRO A 131 -15.75 13.03 -5.01
N THR A 132 -16.30 13.59 -6.09
CA THR A 132 -17.70 13.98 -6.23
C THR A 132 -18.48 13.04 -7.15
N GLY A 133 -19.76 13.33 -7.42
CA GLY A 133 -20.62 12.45 -8.22
C GLY A 133 -20.81 11.06 -7.61
N CYS A 134 -20.40 10.01 -8.32
CA CYS A 134 -20.46 8.62 -7.83
C CYS A 134 -19.30 8.22 -6.90
N ALA A 135 -18.34 9.11 -6.64
CA ALA A 135 -17.14 8.92 -5.83
C ALA A 135 -16.34 7.66 -6.24
N THR A 136 -15.35 7.81 -7.13
CA THR A 136 -14.69 6.67 -7.81
C THR A 136 -13.17 6.77 -7.83
N ALA A 137 -12.46 5.65 -7.68
CA ALA A 137 -11.00 5.55 -7.81
C ALA A 137 -10.58 4.58 -8.92
N THR A 138 -9.43 4.81 -9.56
CA THR A 138 -8.80 3.87 -10.49
C THR A 138 -7.30 4.08 -10.60
N ASN A 139 -6.54 2.98 -10.75
CA ASN A 139 -5.11 3.00 -11.09
C ASN A 139 -4.88 2.72 -12.60
N GLY A 140 -5.85 3.10 -13.44
CA GLY A 140 -5.97 2.64 -14.83
C GLY A 140 -6.64 1.27 -14.95
N THR A 141 -6.11 0.26 -14.25
CA THR A 141 -6.56 -1.15 -14.33
C THR A 141 -7.70 -1.46 -13.36
N ALA A 142 -7.41 -1.44 -12.05
CA ALA A 142 -8.38 -1.62 -10.98
C ALA A 142 -9.33 -0.42 -10.90
N LYS A 143 -10.58 -0.65 -10.46
CA LYS A 143 -11.61 0.39 -10.28
C LYS A 143 -12.38 0.15 -9.00
N ALA A 144 -12.70 1.24 -8.31
CA ALA A 144 -13.58 1.26 -7.14
C ALA A 144 -14.58 2.41 -7.26
N TYR A 145 -15.73 2.23 -6.62
CA TYR A 145 -16.91 3.08 -6.69
C TYR A 145 -17.44 3.34 -5.29
N ARG A 146 -18.35 4.33 -5.13
CA ARG A 146 -18.98 4.65 -3.84
C ARG A 146 -17.96 4.91 -2.72
N LEU A 147 -16.83 5.57 -3.03
CA LEU A 147 -15.78 5.85 -2.06
C LEU A 147 -16.38 6.54 -0.82
N THR A 148 -16.05 6.02 0.37
CA THR A 148 -16.56 6.54 1.64
C THR A 148 -15.60 7.58 2.22
N GLY A 149 -16.01 8.24 3.32
CA GLY A 149 -15.13 9.12 4.09
C GLY A 149 -13.83 8.46 4.58
N ALA A 150 -13.71 7.13 4.57
CA ALA A 150 -12.46 6.43 4.85
C ALA A 150 -11.37 6.72 3.80
N VAL A 151 -11.76 7.00 2.54
CA VAL A 151 -10.87 7.51 1.47
C VAL A 151 -10.98 9.03 1.38
N LEU A 152 -12.19 9.57 1.27
CA LEU A 152 -12.41 10.98 0.92
C LEU A 152 -11.91 11.96 2.00
N ASN A 153 -11.87 11.57 3.27
CA ASN A 153 -11.34 12.43 4.36
C ASN A 153 -9.81 12.33 4.51
N LYS A 154 -9.12 11.70 3.56
CA LYS A 154 -7.65 11.57 3.49
C LYS A 154 -7.04 12.25 2.24
N LEU A 155 -7.84 13.10 1.57
CA LEU A 155 -7.51 13.88 0.37
C LEU A 155 -7.55 15.39 0.70
#